data_AF-A0A940Z7T8-F1
#
_entry.id   AF-A0A940Z7T8-F1
#
_cell.length_a   1.000
_cell.length_b   1.000
_cell.length_c   1.000
_cell.angle_alpha   90.00
_cell.angle_beta   90.00
_cell.angle_gamma   90.00
#
_symmetry.space_group_name_H-M   'P 1'
#
loop_
_entity.id
_entity.type
_entity.pdbx_description
1 polymer ?
#
loop_
_entity_poly.entity_id
_entity_poly.type
_entity_poly.pdbx_seq_one_letter_code
_entity_poly.pdbx_strand_id
1 'polypeptide(L)'
;MKRFMQIILIMIMVISSTMVVQGKQLDTPQNQVTPPRKVFLPVMAKLGGYAITGRVTDEQDQPLAGVALIDQYGHTVLSDQNGNYTLTGLGAGSYDLAPSKPGYVFSPAVAQVEVSSLIGSQDFAGYTACTEAMLNGGFEANAAWVSDGNASYSNSQAHSGARSMQTGIVDGANTYGHSTTMQSVTIPALTPGATLRLWLYPVSGDTVSQGLIVQPNLPTIDTVEASNDSQYVNVLDGNNQVLETLLMMRSNDQKWGLYQFNLSKYAGQTIRIQAGAFNDGLGGVTGLYVDDVSLELCNTALAAPDEPTQPCHNRISNNGFEFNGSWVIPGTAYPAGYSTRFNNTVGGTRSMRTGIIYTSADTYS
;
A
#
# COMPACT_ATOMS: atom_id res chain seq x y z
N MET A 1 26.90 67.68 27.12
CA MET A 1 25.76 68.45 27.67
C MET A 1 25.16 67.69 28.85
N LYS A 2 24.82 68.40 29.93
CA LYS A 2 23.97 68.00 31.09
C LYS A 2 24.07 66.58 31.68
N ARG A 3 24.92 66.44 32.71
CA ARG A 3 24.56 65.84 34.02
C ARG A 3 24.83 66.91 35.09
N PHE A 4 23.92 67.18 36.03
CA PHE A 4 24.15 67.79 37.38
C PHE A 4 22.82 68.18 38.09
N MET A 5 22.89 68.47 39.40
CA MET A 5 21.85 69.04 40.33
C MET A 5 20.73 68.08 40.82
N GLN A 6 20.30 68.09 42.10
CA GLN A 6 20.77 68.77 43.33
C GLN A 6 20.22 68.10 44.64
N ILE A 7 20.63 68.60 45.82
CA ILE A 7 20.28 68.15 47.21
C ILE A 7 19.44 69.24 47.92
N ILE A 8 18.46 68.92 48.80
CA ILE A 8 17.91 69.74 49.95
C ILE A 8 16.70 69.03 50.65
N LEU A 9 16.20 69.30 51.89
CA LEU A 9 16.82 69.56 53.23
C LEU A 9 15.78 69.69 54.41
N ILE A 10 15.90 68.88 55.50
CA ILE A 10 15.57 69.19 56.94
C ILE A 10 14.11 69.29 57.52
N MET A 11 14.05 69.07 58.86
CA MET A 11 13.07 69.46 59.94
C MET A 11 11.93 68.47 60.31
N ILE A 12 11.94 67.78 61.47
CA ILE A 12 11.88 68.18 62.91
C ILE A 12 10.47 68.60 63.38
N MET A 13 9.89 67.83 64.32
CA MET A 13 9.07 68.39 65.40
C MET A 13 9.20 67.55 66.67
N VAL A 14 9.46 68.19 67.80
CA VAL A 14 9.56 67.60 69.14
C VAL A 14 8.43 68.19 69.99
N ILE A 15 7.65 67.36 70.69
CA ILE A 15 6.84 67.82 71.83
C ILE A 15 7.07 66.89 73.01
N SER A 16 7.50 67.50 74.10
CA SER A 16 7.79 66.92 75.41
C SER A 16 6.54 66.73 76.28
N SER A 17 6.56 65.74 77.18
CA SER A 17 5.93 65.82 78.52
C SER A 17 6.41 64.69 79.43
N THR A 18 6.25 64.86 80.74
CA THR A 18 7.04 64.19 81.79
C THR A 18 6.23 63.38 82.81
N MET A 19 6.95 62.50 83.53
CA MET A 19 6.75 61.99 84.90
C MET A 19 6.00 60.65 85.17
N VAL A 20 6.80 59.70 85.68
CA VAL A 20 6.68 58.91 86.94
C VAL A 20 5.34 58.22 87.30
N VAL A 21 5.38 56.92 87.65
CA VAL A 21 4.97 56.36 88.98
C VAL A 21 4.87 54.81 88.99
N GLN A 22 5.40 54.22 90.08
CA GLN A 22 5.21 52.87 90.66
C GLN A 22 5.36 51.60 89.79
N GLY A 23 6.28 50.73 90.23
CA GLY A 23 6.38 49.36 89.74
C GLY A 23 5.18 48.50 90.17
N LYS A 24 4.68 47.68 89.24
CA LYS A 24 3.75 46.59 89.53
C LYS A 24 4.50 45.26 89.68
N GLN A 25 4.06 44.51 90.67
CA GLN A 25 4.35 43.10 90.94
C GLN A 25 4.25 42.25 89.65
N LEU A 26 5.18 41.30 89.44
CA LEU A 26 5.05 40.31 88.38
C LEU A 26 3.91 39.35 88.74
N ASP A 27 2.84 39.37 87.96
CA ASP A 27 1.83 38.32 87.96
C ASP A 27 2.39 37.05 87.29
N THR A 28 2.11 35.89 87.89
CA THR A 28 2.54 34.58 87.38
C THR A 28 1.97 34.34 85.97
N PRO A 29 2.75 33.87 84.98
CA PRO A 29 2.24 33.62 83.64
C PRO A 29 1.11 32.59 83.67
N GLN A 30 -0.05 32.93 83.11
CA GLN A 30 -1.11 31.95 82.88
C GLN A 30 -0.68 30.94 81.80
N ASN A 31 -1.08 29.68 81.98
CA ASN A 31 -0.92 28.62 80.99
C ASN A 31 -1.67 28.96 79.69
N GLN A 32 -1.00 29.62 78.75
CA GLN A 32 -1.48 29.69 77.36
C GLN A 32 -1.27 28.32 76.71
N VAL A 33 -2.35 27.54 76.63
CA VAL A 33 -2.41 26.39 75.73
C VAL A 33 -2.41 26.90 74.29
N THR A 34 -1.22 27.04 73.70
CA THR A 34 -1.10 27.32 72.26
C THR A 34 -1.73 26.17 71.48
N PRO A 35 -2.66 26.42 70.55
CA PRO A 35 -3.19 25.37 69.69
C PRO A 35 -2.04 24.74 68.89
N PRO A 36 -2.08 23.41 68.62
CA PRO A 36 -0.97 22.72 67.98
C PRO A 36 -0.67 23.36 66.61
N ARG A 37 0.57 23.83 66.46
CA ARG A 37 1.05 24.47 65.24
C ARG A 37 0.97 23.45 64.10
N LYS A 38 0.07 23.65 63.14
CA LYS A 38 -0.04 22.81 61.95
C LYS A 38 1.27 22.89 61.17
N VAL A 39 2.13 21.87 61.32
CA VAL A 39 3.32 21.71 60.49
C VAL A 39 2.84 21.29 59.10
N PHE A 40 2.86 22.23 58.16
CA PHE A 40 2.80 21.90 56.75
C PHE A 40 4.15 21.26 56.36
N LEU A 41 4.21 19.92 56.40
CA LEU A 41 5.18 19.24 55.56
C LEU A 41 4.71 19.43 54.11
N PRO A 42 5.53 19.93 53.19
CA PRO A 42 5.22 19.79 51.78
C PRO A 42 5.17 18.29 51.50
N VAL A 43 3.99 17.78 51.17
CA VAL A 43 3.88 16.44 50.61
C VAL A 43 4.57 16.53 49.26
N MET A 44 5.83 16.10 49.21
CA MET A 44 6.51 15.72 47.98
C MET A 44 5.84 14.45 47.47
N ALA A 45 4.57 14.59 47.08
CA ALA A 45 3.90 13.60 46.29
C ALA A 45 4.75 13.49 45.03
N LYS A 46 5.34 12.32 44.83
CA LYS A 46 5.64 11.88 43.48
C LYS A 46 4.27 11.85 42.80
N LEU A 47 3.92 12.91 42.08
CA LEU A 47 2.79 12.86 41.17
C LEU A 47 3.14 11.71 40.22
N GLY A 48 2.52 10.56 40.43
CA GLY A 48 2.30 9.63 39.35
C GLY A 48 1.40 10.38 38.39
N GLY A 49 2.02 11.14 37.49
CA GLY A 49 1.30 11.77 36.40
C GLY A 49 0.57 10.68 35.65
N TYR A 50 -0.63 10.99 35.18
CA TYR A 50 -1.39 10.00 34.43
C TYR A 50 -0.56 9.55 33.23
N ALA A 51 -0.70 8.27 32.89
CA ALA A 51 0.11 7.65 31.85
C ALA A 51 -0.73 6.78 30.93
N ILE A 52 -0.27 6.62 29.69
CA ILE A 52 -0.76 5.57 28.79
C ILE A 52 0.40 4.59 28.59
N THR A 53 0.18 3.34 28.97
CA THR A 53 1.11 2.23 28.76
C THR A 53 0.66 1.37 27.60
N GLY A 54 1.57 0.58 27.06
CA GLY A 54 1.22 -0.48 26.13
C GLY A 54 2.44 -1.11 25.50
N ARG A 55 2.19 -1.98 24.52
CA ARG A 55 3.20 -2.65 23.72
C ARG A 55 2.92 -2.43 22.24
N VAL A 56 3.99 -2.25 21.48
CA VAL A 56 3.99 -2.25 20.03
C VAL A 56 4.67 -3.52 19.54
N THR A 57 3.97 -4.31 18.74
CA THR A 57 4.50 -5.52 18.10
C THR A 57 4.62 -5.35 16.60
N ASP A 58 5.33 -6.24 15.93
CA ASP A 58 5.19 -6.45 14.50
C ASP A 58 4.12 -7.51 14.18
N GLU A 59 3.95 -7.82 12.89
CA GLU A 59 2.97 -8.78 12.41
C GLU A 59 3.27 -10.27 12.77
N GLN A 60 4.40 -10.57 13.43
CA GLN A 60 4.71 -11.88 14.00
C GLN A 60 4.76 -11.85 15.55
N ASP A 61 4.06 -10.90 16.18
CA ASP A 61 3.99 -10.66 17.64
C ASP A 61 5.35 -10.33 18.31
N GLN A 62 6.40 -10.08 17.52
CA GLN A 62 7.72 -9.73 18.03
C GLN A 62 7.75 -8.26 18.48
N PRO A 63 8.59 -7.91 19.47
CA PRO A 63 8.65 -6.55 20.00
C PRO A 63 9.16 -5.54 18.96
N LEU A 64 8.35 -4.53 18.63
CA LEU A 64 8.74 -3.49 17.68
C LEU A 64 9.26 -2.25 18.40
N ALA A 65 10.59 -2.16 18.51
CA ALA A 65 11.29 -1.06 19.17
C ALA A 65 11.35 0.23 18.33
N GLY A 66 11.44 1.38 19.01
CA GLY A 66 11.66 2.69 18.37
C GLY A 66 10.47 3.23 17.58
N VAL A 67 9.25 2.77 17.86
CA VAL A 67 8.01 3.39 17.35
C VAL A 67 7.74 4.64 18.16
N ALA A 68 7.50 5.77 17.49
CA ALA A 68 7.06 7.00 18.13
C ALA A 68 5.55 6.97 18.33
N LEU A 69 5.09 6.97 19.58
CA LEU A 69 3.71 7.23 19.95
C LEU A 69 3.55 8.74 20.18
N ILE A 70 2.55 9.36 19.58
CA ILE A 70 2.24 10.79 19.75
C ILE A 70 0.73 10.99 19.97
N ASP A 71 0.36 11.85 20.93
CA ASP A 71 -1.05 12.23 21.16
C ASP A 71 -1.43 13.54 20.44
N GLN A 72 -2.72 13.89 20.43
CA GLN A 72 -3.22 15.11 19.80
C GLN A 72 -2.79 16.42 20.51
N TYR A 73 -2.14 16.33 21.67
CA TYR A 73 -1.61 17.46 22.44
C TYR A 73 -0.09 17.61 22.29
N GLY A 74 0.58 16.70 21.57
CA GLY A 74 2.01 16.73 21.28
C GLY A 74 2.90 16.04 22.33
N HIS A 75 2.34 15.29 23.28
CA HIS A 75 3.15 14.40 24.12
C HIS A 75 3.65 13.23 23.26
N THR A 76 4.89 12.79 23.48
CA THR A 76 5.47 11.68 22.71
C THR A 76 6.37 10.77 23.55
N VAL A 77 6.45 9.50 23.16
CA VAL A 77 7.33 8.48 23.73
C VAL A 77 7.76 7.49 22.64
N LEU A 78 8.94 6.87 22.80
CA LEU A 78 9.40 5.76 21.95
C LEU A 78 9.13 4.42 22.62
N SER A 79 8.76 3.39 21.86
CA SER A 79 8.77 2.00 22.34
C SER A 79 10.19 1.49 22.61
N ASP A 80 10.35 0.72 23.68
CA ASP A 80 11.62 0.11 24.11
C ASP A 80 12.00 -1.14 23.30
N GLN A 81 13.12 -1.78 23.64
CA GLN A 81 13.60 -3.01 22.97
C GLN A 81 12.66 -4.21 23.13
N ASN A 82 11.70 -4.16 24.05
CA ASN A 82 10.65 -5.17 24.27
C ASN A 82 9.30 -4.73 23.67
N GLY A 83 9.29 -3.63 22.91
CA GLY A 83 8.11 -3.01 22.31
C GLY A 83 7.27 -2.19 23.30
N ASN A 84 7.63 -2.14 24.58
CA ASN A 84 6.82 -1.49 25.61
C ASN A 84 7.01 0.03 25.57
N TYR A 85 5.94 0.78 25.83
CA TYR A 85 5.99 2.24 25.96
C TYR A 85 5.20 2.71 27.18
N THR A 86 5.56 3.91 27.68
CA THR A 86 4.85 4.59 28.77
C THR A 86 4.84 6.08 28.50
N LEU A 87 3.77 6.58 27.89
CA LEU A 87 3.54 8.02 27.71
C LEU A 87 3.19 8.61 29.07
N THR A 88 3.91 9.63 29.55
CA THR A 88 3.72 10.21 30.90
C THR A 88 3.50 11.71 30.84
N GLY A 89 3.08 12.30 31.96
CA GLY A 89 2.82 13.74 32.08
C GLY A 89 1.37 14.13 31.76
N LEU A 90 0.49 13.14 31.60
CA LEU A 90 -0.90 13.35 31.21
C LEU A 90 -1.75 13.80 32.41
N GLY A 91 -2.89 14.43 32.10
CA GLY A 91 -4.03 14.59 33.02
C GLY A 91 -5.12 13.54 32.75
N ALA A 92 -6.16 13.50 33.58
CA ALA A 92 -7.34 12.69 33.28
C ALA A 92 -8.10 13.26 32.07
N GLY A 93 -8.48 12.40 31.12
CA GLY A 93 -9.15 12.80 29.88
C GLY A 93 -8.94 11.82 28.72
N SER A 94 -9.37 12.24 27.53
CA SER A 94 -9.33 11.45 26.29
C SER A 94 -8.13 11.83 25.41
N TYR A 95 -7.40 10.83 24.93
CA TYR A 95 -6.17 10.99 24.14
C TYR A 95 -6.23 10.19 22.84
N ASP A 96 -6.09 10.85 21.70
CA ASP A 96 -6.01 10.20 20.40
C ASP A 96 -4.54 9.89 20.10
N LEU A 97 -4.14 8.65 20.34
CA LEU A 97 -2.76 8.18 20.30
C LEU A 97 -2.43 7.55 18.94
N ALA A 98 -1.41 8.07 18.26
CA ALA A 98 -0.98 7.62 16.94
C ALA A 98 0.47 7.08 16.98
N PRO A 99 0.71 5.81 16.57
CA PRO A 99 2.05 5.28 16.33
C PRO A 99 2.63 5.74 14.98
N SER A 100 3.94 5.96 14.93
CA SER A 100 4.67 6.27 13.70
C SER A 100 6.08 5.68 13.72
N LYS A 101 6.46 5.04 12.62
CA LYS A 101 7.82 4.55 12.35
C LYS A 101 8.01 4.45 10.83
N PRO A 102 9.08 5.02 10.25
CA PRO A 102 9.35 4.89 8.81
C PRO A 102 9.41 3.43 8.38
N GLY A 103 8.74 3.11 7.26
CA GLY A 103 8.63 1.73 6.75
C GLY A 103 7.57 0.86 7.43
N TYR A 104 6.73 1.41 8.31
CA TYR A 104 5.62 0.68 8.95
C TYR A 104 4.29 1.44 8.81
N VAL A 105 3.20 0.68 8.69
CA VAL A 105 1.82 1.14 8.94
C VAL A 105 1.30 0.44 10.20
N PHE A 106 0.33 1.01 10.90
CA PHE A 106 -0.11 0.48 12.20
C PHE A 106 -1.61 0.18 12.23
N SER A 107 -1.99 -0.85 13.00
CA SER A 107 -3.36 -1.15 13.37
C SER A 107 -3.52 -1.15 14.90
N PRO A 108 -4.45 -0.35 15.45
CA PRO A 108 -5.14 0.75 14.79
C PRO A 108 -4.16 1.88 14.39
N ALA A 109 -4.47 2.65 13.34
CA ALA A 109 -3.61 3.76 12.91
C ALA A 109 -3.65 4.96 13.89
N VAL A 110 -4.77 5.11 14.61
CA VAL A 110 -4.97 6.00 15.76
C VAL A 110 -5.94 5.30 16.72
N ALA A 111 -5.68 5.36 18.02
CA ALA A 111 -6.58 4.85 19.05
C ALA A 111 -6.95 5.94 20.05
N GLN A 112 -8.23 6.05 20.38
CA GLN A 112 -8.70 6.92 21.46
C GLN A 112 -8.60 6.19 22.80
N VAL A 113 -7.85 6.76 23.75
CA VAL A 113 -7.55 6.17 25.05
C VAL A 113 -8.12 7.05 26.16
N GLU A 114 -9.06 6.51 26.94
CA GLU A 114 -9.66 7.19 28.09
C GLU A 114 -8.83 6.99 29.36
N VAL A 115 -8.18 8.06 29.80
CA VAL A 115 -7.34 8.10 31.00
C VAL A 115 -8.20 8.53 32.18
N SER A 116 -9.03 7.61 32.67
CA SER A 116 -9.92 7.79 33.83
C SER A 116 -9.30 7.35 35.16
N SER A 117 -8.24 6.54 35.11
CA SER A 117 -7.40 6.12 36.23
C SER A 117 -5.95 6.56 35.99
N LEU A 118 -5.05 6.43 36.98
CA LEU A 118 -3.63 6.78 36.86
C LEU A 118 -2.92 6.15 35.64
N ILE A 119 -3.45 5.04 35.10
CA ILE A 119 -2.94 4.36 33.91
C ILE A 119 -4.10 4.07 32.95
N GLY A 120 -3.96 4.48 31.68
CA GLY A 120 -4.67 3.93 30.53
C GLY A 120 -3.79 2.94 29.78
N SER A 121 -4.35 2.05 28.96
CA SER A 121 -3.58 1.04 28.21
C SER A 121 -4.04 0.92 26.76
N GLN A 122 -3.10 0.82 25.82
CA GLN A 122 -3.37 0.60 24.40
C GLN A 122 -2.20 -0.09 23.71
N ASP A 123 -2.45 -1.18 22.99
CA ASP A 123 -1.42 -1.87 22.20
C ASP A 123 -1.57 -1.55 20.70
N PHE A 124 -0.49 -1.68 19.94
CA PHE A 124 -0.47 -1.43 18.50
C PHE A 124 0.28 -2.53 17.76
N ALA A 125 -0.26 -3.02 16.64
CA ALA A 125 0.46 -3.87 15.71
C ALA A 125 1.02 -3.02 14.56
N GLY A 126 2.33 -3.03 14.38
CA GLY A 126 3.00 -2.49 13.21
C GLY A 126 3.11 -3.56 12.12
N TYR A 127 2.84 -3.17 10.89
CA TYR A 127 3.01 -4.00 9.69
C TYR A 127 4.06 -3.33 8.83
N THR A 128 5.05 -4.09 8.35
CA THR A 128 6.02 -3.52 7.41
C THR A 128 5.28 -3.04 6.15
N ALA A 129 5.40 -1.74 5.85
CA ALA A 129 4.74 -1.12 4.71
C ALA A 129 5.27 -1.72 3.40
N CYS A 130 4.37 -2.00 2.45
CA CYS A 130 4.79 -2.39 1.11
C CYS A 130 5.58 -1.24 0.47
N THR A 131 6.67 -1.59 -0.22
CA THR A 131 7.52 -0.62 -0.92
C THR A 131 7.15 -0.60 -2.41
N GLU A 132 7.05 0.60 -2.98
CA GLU A 132 6.84 0.77 -4.42
C GLU A 132 8.17 0.54 -5.15
N ALA A 133 8.16 -0.32 -6.17
CA ALA A 133 9.34 -0.64 -6.97
C ALA A 133 9.30 -0.05 -8.39
N MET A 134 8.14 0.43 -8.85
CA MET A 134 8.00 1.17 -10.11
C MET A 134 8.27 2.66 -9.89
N LEU A 135 9.15 3.23 -10.69
CA LEU A 135 9.35 4.68 -10.75
C LEU A 135 8.40 5.30 -11.78
N ASN A 136 7.85 6.48 -11.47
CA ASN A 136 7.00 7.22 -12.42
C ASN A 136 5.81 6.40 -12.97
N GLY A 137 5.12 5.68 -12.06
CA GLY A 137 4.01 4.79 -12.40
C GLY A 137 2.80 5.47 -13.06
N GLY A 138 2.51 6.71 -12.65
CA GLY A 138 1.50 7.59 -13.25
C GLY A 138 2.04 8.53 -14.33
N PHE A 139 3.18 8.20 -14.95
CA PHE A 139 3.72 8.84 -16.17
C PHE A 139 3.91 10.37 -16.20
N GLU A 140 3.85 11.06 -15.05
CA GLU A 140 3.97 12.53 -14.97
C GLU A 140 5.37 13.09 -15.22
N ALA A 141 6.43 12.27 -15.21
CA ALA A 141 7.77 12.66 -15.62
C ALA A 141 8.16 12.06 -16.98
N ASN A 142 9.05 12.72 -17.73
CA ASN A 142 9.66 12.16 -18.94
C ASN A 142 10.88 11.28 -18.58
N ALA A 143 10.65 10.25 -17.75
CA ALA A 143 11.70 9.43 -17.16
C ALA A 143 11.23 8.00 -16.81
N ALA A 144 12.19 7.16 -16.39
CA ALA A 144 12.07 5.76 -15.92
C ALA A 144 11.60 4.72 -16.95
N TRP A 145 10.80 5.10 -17.94
CA TRP A 145 10.27 4.20 -18.95
C TRP A 145 11.10 4.22 -20.24
N VAL A 146 11.27 3.05 -20.84
CA VAL A 146 11.84 2.87 -22.18
C VAL A 146 10.69 2.52 -23.12
N SER A 147 10.51 3.31 -24.17
CA SER A 147 9.39 3.19 -25.11
C SER A 147 9.90 2.91 -26.53
N ASP A 148 9.13 2.14 -27.30
CA ASP A 148 9.43 1.77 -28.69
C ASP A 148 8.17 1.80 -29.56
N GLY A 149 8.35 1.91 -30.88
CA GLY A 149 7.27 2.17 -31.84
C GLY A 149 6.71 3.59 -31.67
N ASN A 150 5.38 3.72 -31.70
CA ASN A 150 4.69 5.00 -31.51
C ASN A 150 4.27 5.28 -30.04
N ALA A 151 4.81 4.54 -29.07
CA ALA A 151 4.48 4.70 -27.66
C ALA A 151 4.90 6.08 -27.15
N SER A 152 4.01 6.77 -26.43
CA SER A 152 4.24 8.16 -25.98
C SER A 152 3.42 8.56 -24.77
N TYR A 153 3.96 9.49 -23.98
CA TYR A 153 3.24 10.18 -22.92
C TYR A 153 2.10 11.02 -23.52
N SER A 154 0.86 10.73 -23.15
CA SER A 154 -0.34 11.30 -23.76
C SER A 154 -1.20 12.04 -22.73
N ASN A 155 -1.75 13.19 -23.13
CA ASN A 155 -2.74 13.96 -22.36
C ASN A 155 -4.19 13.63 -22.76
N SER A 156 -4.40 12.73 -23.73
CA SER A 156 -5.73 12.43 -24.29
C SER A 156 -6.61 11.60 -23.35
N GLN A 157 -5.99 10.73 -22.57
CA GLN A 157 -6.62 9.96 -21.49
C GLN A 157 -5.62 9.87 -20.33
N ALA A 158 -6.13 9.99 -19.11
CA ALA A 158 -5.39 9.71 -17.88
C ALA A 158 -6.38 9.13 -16.86
N HIS A 159 -5.91 8.25 -15.99
CA HIS A 159 -6.66 7.73 -14.85
C HIS A 159 -6.45 8.64 -13.63
N SER A 160 -5.20 9.02 -13.38
CA SER A 160 -4.84 10.06 -12.41
C SER A 160 -3.91 11.11 -13.05
N GLY A 161 -3.65 12.21 -12.35
CA GLY A 161 -2.80 13.28 -12.87
C GLY A 161 -3.34 13.96 -14.14
N ALA A 162 -2.44 14.19 -15.09
CA ALA A 162 -2.65 14.87 -16.37
C ALA A 162 -2.17 14.05 -17.58
N ARG A 163 -1.46 12.93 -17.37
CA ARG A 163 -0.89 12.08 -18.43
C ARG A 163 -0.98 10.59 -18.11
N SER A 164 -1.08 9.79 -19.16
CA SER A 164 -0.81 8.35 -19.14
C SER A 164 0.20 7.98 -20.23
N MET A 165 0.61 6.72 -20.29
CA MET A 165 1.35 6.19 -21.45
C MET A 165 0.38 5.62 -22.48
N GLN A 166 0.36 6.20 -23.67
CA GLN A 166 -0.31 5.62 -24.83
C GLN A 166 0.63 4.65 -25.54
N THR A 167 0.12 3.46 -25.86
CA THR A 167 0.76 2.50 -26.76
C THR A 167 -0.22 2.10 -27.87
N GLY A 168 0.31 1.68 -29.01
CA GLY A 168 -0.46 1.36 -30.21
C GLY A 168 -1.10 2.58 -30.87
N ILE A 169 -2.08 2.31 -31.73
CA ILE A 169 -2.74 3.30 -32.58
C ILE A 169 -4.16 3.51 -32.06
N VAL A 170 -4.48 4.74 -31.69
CA VAL A 170 -5.82 5.15 -31.17
C VAL A 170 -6.57 6.08 -32.13
N ASP A 171 -5.84 6.65 -33.09
CA ASP A 171 -6.31 7.50 -34.19
C ASP A 171 -5.28 7.40 -35.33
N GLY A 172 -5.71 7.63 -36.57
CA GLY A 172 -4.91 7.49 -37.79
C GLY A 172 -5.11 6.17 -38.54
N ALA A 173 -4.17 5.85 -39.43
CA ALA A 173 -4.19 4.62 -40.22
C ALA A 173 -3.60 3.44 -39.43
N ASN A 174 -4.17 2.24 -39.57
CA ASN A 174 -3.52 1.03 -39.05
C ASN A 174 -2.21 0.79 -39.83
N THR A 175 -1.12 0.55 -39.10
CA THR A 175 0.20 0.21 -39.63
C THR A 175 0.79 -0.95 -38.84
N TYR A 176 1.31 -1.97 -39.54
CA TYR A 176 1.95 -3.12 -38.92
C TYR A 176 3.08 -2.69 -37.96
N GLY A 177 3.04 -3.16 -36.71
CA GLY A 177 4.11 -2.96 -35.75
C GLY A 177 3.72 -3.19 -34.29
N HIS A 178 4.75 -3.32 -33.45
CA HIS A 178 4.60 -3.26 -32.00
C HIS A 178 4.82 -1.83 -31.51
N SER A 179 4.11 -1.48 -30.44
CA SER A 179 4.29 -0.23 -29.70
C SER A 179 4.28 -0.57 -28.22
N THR A 180 5.36 -0.25 -27.52
CA THR A 180 5.57 -0.73 -26.15
C THR A 180 6.16 0.32 -25.24
N THR A 181 5.85 0.20 -23.96
CA THR A 181 6.56 0.83 -22.85
C THR A 181 7.06 -0.26 -21.92
N MET A 182 8.26 -0.10 -21.36
CA MET A 182 8.78 -1.03 -20.36
C MET A 182 9.64 -0.35 -19.31
N GLN A 183 9.67 -0.93 -18.12
CA GLN A 183 10.57 -0.52 -17.03
C GLN A 183 11.21 -1.76 -16.39
N SER A 184 12.52 -1.66 -16.09
CA SER A 184 13.26 -2.71 -15.39
C SER A 184 13.12 -2.54 -13.88
N VAL A 185 12.79 -3.62 -13.18
CA VAL A 185 12.56 -3.64 -11.74
C VAL A 185 13.19 -4.88 -11.10
N THR A 186 13.74 -4.74 -9.91
CA THR A 186 14.37 -5.83 -9.15
C THR A 186 13.49 -6.20 -7.96
N ILE A 187 13.07 -7.46 -7.88
CA ILE A 187 12.36 -7.99 -6.73
C ILE A 187 13.40 -8.69 -5.83
N PRO A 188 13.60 -8.26 -4.57
CA PRO A 188 14.54 -8.92 -3.65
C PRO A 188 14.26 -10.40 -3.42
N ALA A 189 15.30 -11.19 -3.14
CA ALA A 189 15.23 -12.65 -3.00
C ALA A 189 14.39 -13.18 -1.82
N LEU A 190 14.00 -12.30 -0.91
CA LEU A 190 13.22 -12.62 0.29
C LEU A 190 11.90 -11.85 0.37
N THR A 191 11.43 -11.24 -0.74
CA THR A 191 10.14 -10.55 -0.79
C THR A 191 9.00 -11.57 -0.82
N PRO A 192 8.14 -11.67 0.22
CA PRO A 192 7.07 -12.67 0.22
C PRO A 192 5.90 -12.29 -0.68
N GLY A 193 5.55 -11.00 -0.75
CA GLY A 193 4.50 -10.47 -1.62
C GLY A 193 5.05 -9.48 -2.66
N ALA A 194 4.91 -9.79 -3.94
CA ALA A 194 5.10 -8.83 -5.03
C ALA A 194 3.82 -8.75 -5.86
N THR A 195 3.13 -7.62 -5.80
CA THR A 195 1.84 -7.41 -6.49
C THR A 195 1.94 -6.29 -7.51
N LEU A 196 1.88 -6.63 -8.80
CA LEU A 196 1.75 -5.66 -9.87
C LEU A 196 0.29 -5.22 -9.95
N ARG A 197 0.07 -3.91 -10.03
CA ARG A 197 -1.20 -3.28 -10.40
C ARG A 197 -0.97 -2.26 -11.50
N LEU A 198 -1.94 -2.14 -12.39
CA LEU A 198 -1.98 -1.11 -13.41
C LEU A 198 -3.42 -0.83 -13.84
N TRP A 199 -3.68 0.42 -14.18
CA TRP A 199 -4.92 0.82 -14.82
C TRP A 199 -4.74 0.81 -16.34
N LEU A 200 -5.69 0.19 -17.04
CA LEU A 200 -5.68 0.05 -18.49
C LEU A 200 -6.96 0.61 -19.11
N TYR A 201 -6.83 1.35 -20.20
CA TYR A 201 -7.92 1.81 -21.04
C TYR A 201 -7.72 1.24 -22.45
N PRO A 202 -8.46 0.19 -22.84
CA PRO A 202 -8.29 -0.47 -24.13
C PRO A 202 -9.09 0.22 -25.24
N VAL A 203 -8.47 0.37 -26.40
CA VAL A 203 -9.06 0.91 -27.64
C VAL A 203 -8.84 -0.10 -28.77
N SER A 204 -9.89 -0.47 -29.50
CA SER A 204 -9.82 -1.35 -30.68
C SER A 204 -10.91 -0.97 -31.68
N GLY A 205 -10.52 -0.69 -32.92
CA GLY A 205 -11.45 -0.55 -34.04
C GLY A 205 -12.00 -1.90 -34.51
N ASP A 206 -11.30 -2.99 -34.21
CA ASP A 206 -11.69 -4.35 -34.56
C ASP A 206 -12.61 -5.00 -33.51
N THR A 207 -13.48 -5.88 -33.97
CA THR A 207 -14.44 -6.60 -33.13
C THR A 207 -13.74 -7.52 -32.12
N VAL A 208 -14.31 -7.49 -30.90
CA VAL A 208 -13.73 -8.03 -29.68
C VAL A 208 -13.53 -9.54 -29.75
N SER A 209 -12.37 -10.00 -29.31
CA SER A 209 -12.19 -11.36 -28.81
C SER A 209 -11.64 -11.31 -27.39
N GLN A 210 -12.46 -11.69 -26.40
CA GLN A 210 -12.03 -11.88 -25.02
C GLN A 210 -11.70 -13.36 -24.79
N GLY A 211 -10.45 -13.66 -24.43
CA GLY A 211 -10.05 -15.01 -24.01
C GLY A 211 -8.55 -15.25 -24.17
N LEU A 212 -7.85 -15.53 -23.06
CA LEU A 212 -6.38 -15.61 -23.02
C LEU A 212 -5.79 -16.85 -23.72
N ILE A 213 -4.46 -16.74 -23.92
CA ILE A 213 -3.45 -17.77 -24.25
C ILE A 213 -3.24 -18.04 -25.76
N VAL A 214 -2.11 -17.53 -26.26
CA VAL A 214 -1.38 -18.14 -27.38
C VAL A 214 -0.06 -18.67 -26.82
N GLN A 215 0.19 -19.98 -26.98
CA GLN A 215 1.53 -20.57 -26.85
C GLN A 215 2.19 -20.70 -28.23
N PRO A 216 3.53 -20.70 -28.31
CA PRO A 216 4.24 -20.58 -29.57
C PRO A 216 4.22 -21.85 -30.43
N ASN A 217 4.59 -21.67 -31.70
CA ASN A 217 4.65 -22.66 -32.81
C ASN A 217 3.33 -22.88 -33.57
N LEU A 218 3.00 -21.93 -34.45
CA LEU A 218 2.21 -22.20 -35.66
C LEU A 218 3.10 -22.08 -36.91
N PRO A 219 2.92 -22.93 -37.93
CA PRO A 219 3.59 -22.80 -39.22
C PRO A 219 2.97 -21.69 -40.08
N THR A 220 3.65 -21.36 -41.18
CA THR A 220 3.38 -20.24 -42.09
C THR A 220 1.90 -20.09 -42.49
N ILE A 221 1.37 -18.87 -42.32
CA ILE A 221 -0.03 -18.50 -42.60
C ILE A 221 -0.17 -17.97 -44.03
N ASP A 222 -1.27 -18.33 -44.70
CA ASP A 222 -1.72 -17.73 -45.96
C ASP A 222 -2.53 -16.45 -45.67
N THR A 223 -2.29 -15.39 -46.44
CA THR A 223 -2.13 -14.02 -45.90
C THR A 223 -3.34 -13.08 -46.09
N VAL A 224 -4.57 -13.59 -46.10
CA VAL A 224 -5.72 -12.78 -46.57
C VAL A 224 -6.58 -12.15 -45.45
N GLU A 225 -7.03 -12.88 -44.42
CA GLU A 225 -7.81 -12.30 -43.30
C GLU A 225 -7.50 -12.96 -41.95
N ALA A 226 -6.53 -12.40 -41.22
CA ALA A 226 -6.22 -12.79 -39.86
C ALA A 226 -5.89 -11.55 -39.01
N SER A 227 -6.92 -10.73 -38.72
CA SER A 227 -6.83 -9.63 -37.74
C SER A 227 -6.41 -10.19 -36.36
N ASN A 228 -5.18 -9.88 -35.97
CA ASN A 228 -4.52 -10.30 -34.72
C ASN A 228 -3.88 -9.11 -33.99
N ASP A 229 -4.30 -7.89 -34.32
CA ASP A 229 -4.32 -6.73 -33.43
C ASP A 229 -4.54 -7.14 -31.96
N SER A 230 -3.69 -6.66 -31.04
CA SER A 230 -3.74 -7.07 -29.63
C SER A 230 -3.13 -6.06 -28.67
N GLN A 231 -3.62 -6.06 -27.43
CA GLN A 231 -3.14 -5.30 -26.27
C GLN A 231 -2.57 -6.31 -25.27
N TYR A 232 -1.41 -6.04 -24.66
CA TYR A 232 -0.74 -7.00 -23.81
C TYR A 232 0.05 -6.40 -22.65
N VAL A 233 0.27 -7.24 -21.63
CA VAL A 233 1.17 -6.98 -20.50
C VAL A 233 2.09 -8.19 -20.34
N ASN A 234 3.40 -7.98 -20.39
CA ASN A 234 4.42 -9.02 -20.33
C ASN A 234 5.39 -8.79 -19.16
N VAL A 235 5.94 -9.89 -18.65
CA VAL A 235 7.18 -9.92 -17.86
C VAL A 235 8.30 -10.40 -18.78
N LEU A 236 9.42 -9.67 -18.82
CA LEU A 236 10.60 -10.02 -19.62
C LEU A 236 11.85 -10.14 -18.75
N ASP A 237 12.87 -10.81 -19.27
CA ASP A 237 14.21 -10.84 -18.68
C ASP A 237 15.05 -9.60 -19.07
N GLY A 238 16.30 -9.55 -18.61
CA GLY A 238 17.25 -8.50 -18.97
C GLY A 238 17.63 -8.42 -20.46
N ASN A 239 17.31 -9.44 -21.24
CA ASN A 239 17.60 -9.58 -22.68
C ASN A 239 16.36 -9.33 -23.56
N ASN A 240 15.25 -8.83 -23.00
CA ASN A 240 13.95 -8.67 -23.68
C ASN A 240 13.34 -10.01 -24.18
N GLN A 241 13.67 -11.14 -23.57
CA GLN A 241 12.91 -12.38 -23.76
C GLN A 241 11.67 -12.36 -22.86
N VAL A 242 10.49 -12.64 -23.42
CA VAL A 242 9.25 -12.76 -22.66
C VAL A 242 9.32 -14.00 -21.77
N LEU A 243 9.27 -13.78 -20.46
CA LEU A 243 9.18 -14.82 -19.44
C LEU A 243 7.73 -15.24 -19.21
N GLU A 244 6.78 -14.30 -19.31
CA GLU A 244 5.35 -14.53 -19.16
C GLU A 244 4.53 -13.41 -19.83
N THR A 245 3.39 -13.78 -20.41
CA THR A 245 2.34 -12.83 -20.81
C THR A 245 1.24 -12.88 -19.74
N LEU A 246 1.14 -11.81 -18.95
CA LEU A 246 0.16 -11.66 -17.86
C LEU A 246 -1.24 -11.38 -18.41
N LEU A 247 -1.30 -10.61 -19.50
CA LEU A 247 -2.53 -10.24 -20.20
C LEU A 247 -2.28 -10.22 -21.70
N MET A 248 -3.22 -10.76 -22.46
CA MET A 248 -3.36 -10.48 -23.89
C MET A 248 -4.85 -10.42 -24.22
N MET A 249 -5.28 -9.37 -24.91
CA MET A 249 -6.69 -9.10 -25.22
C MET A 249 -6.83 -8.25 -26.49
N ARG A 250 -8.01 -8.21 -27.09
CA ARG A 250 -8.42 -7.17 -28.03
C ARG A 250 -9.77 -6.60 -27.58
N SER A 251 -9.72 -5.58 -26.74
CA SER A 251 -10.89 -4.91 -26.16
C SER A 251 -11.06 -3.49 -26.72
N ASN A 252 -12.31 -3.07 -26.82
CA ASN A 252 -12.72 -1.69 -27.05
C ASN A 252 -13.65 -1.17 -25.93
N ASP A 253 -13.46 -1.66 -24.70
CA ASP A 253 -14.32 -1.29 -23.56
C ASP A 253 -14.24 0.21 -23.22
N GLN A 254 -13.18 0.90 -23.65
CA GLN A 254 -12.99 2.35 -23.55
C GLN A 254 -13.29 2.92 -22.15
N LYS A 255 -12.85 2.17 -21.14
CA LYS A 255 -12.99 2.46 -19.71
C LYS A 255 -11.72 2.03 -19.00
N TRP A 256 -11.34 2.77 -17.98
CA TRP A 256 -10.28 2.38 -17.07
C TRP A 256 -10.68 1.14 -16.26
N GLY A 257 -9.92 0.06 -16.40
CA GLY A 257 -10.01 -1.14 -15.57
C GLY A 257 -8.73 -1.34 -14.78
N LEU A 258 -8.86 -1.75 -13.52
CA LEU A 258 -7.73 -2.15 -12.68
C LEU A 258 -7.39 -3.62 -12.92
N TYR A 259 -6.14 -3.89 -13.28
CA TYR A 259 -5.60 -5.24 -13.45
C TYR A 259 -4.55 -5.50 -12.36
N GLN A 260 -4.58 -6.70 -11.77
CA GLN A 260 -3.69 -7.09 -10.66
C GLN A 260 -3.09 -8.48 -10.91
N PHE A 261 -1.77 -8.60 -10.72
CA PHE A 261 -1.01 -9.83 -10.93
C PHE A 261 -0.04 -10.10 -9.77
N ASN A 262 0.08 -11.35 -9.35
CA ASN A 262 1.07 -11.77 -8.35
C ASN A 262 2.37 -12.15 -9.06
N LEU A 263 3.46 -11.45 -8.74
CA LEU A 263 4.80 -11.62 -9.30
C LEU A 263 5.80 -12.20 -8.28
N SER A 264 5.38 -12.68 -7.10
CA SER A 264 6.28 -13.22 -6.06
C SER A 264 7.20 -14.34 -6.56
N LYS A 265 6.81 -15.09 -7.62
CA LYS A 265 7.65 -16.11 -8.27
C LYS A 265 8.95 -15.55 -8.91
N TYR A 266 9.02 -14.24 -9.12
CA TYR A 266 10.19 -13.54 -9.63
C TYR A 266 11.07 -12.94 -8.51
N ALA A 267 10.81 -13.27 -7.24
CA ALA A 267 11.68 -12.88 -6.13
C ALA A 267 13.13 -13.34 -6.37
N GLY A 268 14.07 -12.42 -6.16
CA GLY A 268 15.50 -12.59 -6.41
C GLY A 268 15.94 -12.25 -7.82
N GLN A 269 15.03 -11.79 -8.69
CA GLN A 269 15.31 -11.53 -10.10
C GLN A 269 15.14 -10.04 -10.44
N THR A 270 15.86 -9.62 -11.48
CA THR A 270 15.57 -8.36 -12.18
C THR A 270 14.77 -8.71 -13.43
N ILE A 271 13.55 -8.20 -13.49
CA ILE A 271 12.60 -8.39 -14.59
C ILE A 271 12.31 -7.04 -15.27
N ARG A 272 11.62 -7.08 -16.41
CA ARG A 272 11.01 -5.89 -17.02
C ARG A 272 9.51 -6.08 -17.07
N ILE A 273 8.77 -5.09 -16.61
CA ILE A 273 7.32 -5.01 -16.83
C ILE A 273 7.12 -4.23 -18.12
N GLN A 274 6.45 -4.83 -19.10
CA GLN A 274 6.12 -4.22 -20.37
C GLN A 274 4.61 -4.18 -20.54
N ALA A 275 4.09 -3.06 -21.02
CA ALA A 275 2.76 -2.95 -21.56
C ALA A 275 2.84 -2.46 -23.02
N GLY A 276 1.89 -2.85 -23.86
CA GLY A 276 1.93 -2.47 -25.26
C GLY A 276 0.72 -2.91 -26.06
N ALA A 277 0.77 -2.55 -27.33
CA ALA A 277 -0.16 -3.03 -28.34
C ALA A 277 0.61 -3.42 -29.62
N PHE A 278 0.11 -4.45 -30.27
CA PHE A 278 0.50 -4.88 -31.60
C PHE A 278 -0.63 -4.52 -32.57
N ASN A 279 -0.26 -3.96 -33.71
CA ASN A 279 -1.13 -3.70 -34.84
C ASN A 279 -0.61 -4.51 -36.03
N ASP A 280 -1.49 -5.15 -36.82
CA ASP A 280 -1.07 -5.93 -37.98
C ASP A 280 -1.15 -5.17 -39.33
N GLY A 281 -1.71 -3.95 -39.33
CA GLY A 281 -1.85 -3.12 -40.52
C GLY A 281 -3.13 -3.37 -41.34
N LEU A 282 -4.05 -4.21 -40.87
CA LEU A 282 -5.33 -4.52 -41.52
C LEU A 282 -6.51 -4.21 -40.58
N GLY A 283 -7.67 -3.86 -41.15
CA GLY A 283 -8.87 -3.61 -40.34
C GLY A 283 -8.81 -2.31 -39.51
N GLY A 284 -9.33 -2.37 -38.30
CA GLY A 284 -9.32 -1.28 -37.32
C GLY A 284 -7.94 -1.02 -36.72
N VAL A 285 -7.84 -0.04 -35.83
CA VAL A 285 -6.60 0.28 -35.07
C VAL A 285 -6.71 -0.23 -33.64
N THR A 286 -5.59 -0.66 -33.05
CA THR A 286 -5.56 -1.09 -31.65
C THR A 286 -4.55 -0.31 -30.82
N GLY A 287 -5.02 0.20 -29.68
CA GLY A 287 -4.22 0.95 -28.73
C GLY A 287 -4.58 0.63 -27.28
N LEU A 288 -3.73 1.09 -26.38
CA LEU A 288 -3.84 0.88 -24.95
C LEU A 288 -3.24 2.10 -24.25
N TYR A 289 -4.04 2.79 -23.44
CA TYR A 289 -3.48 3.69 -22.43
C TYR A 289 -3.23 2.92 -21.15
N VAL A 290 -2.09 3.20 -20.53
CA VAL A 290 -1.56 2.55 -19.33
C VAL A 290 -1.27 3.63 -18.31
N ASP A 291 -1.76 3.49 -17.10
CA ASP A 291 -1.60 4.48 -16.05
C ASP A 291 -1.53 3.87 -14.64
N ASP A 292 -1.09 4.67 -13.67
CA ASP A 292 -0.97 4.31 -12.24
C ASP A 292 -0.33 2.92 -12.01
N VAL A 293 0.78 2.64 -12.71
CA VAL A 293 1.48 1.36 -12.62
C VAL A 293 2.27 1.26 -11.31
N SER A 294 1.95 0.25 -10.51
CA SER A 294 2.52 0.02 -9.18
C SER A 294 2.99 -1.43 -9.04
N LEU A 295 4.18 -1.65 -8.49
CA LEU A 295 4.64 -2.96 -8.05
C LEU A 295 4.94 -2.89 -6.56
N GLU A 296 3.92 -3.21 -5.76
CA GLU A 296 4.04 -3.29 -4.31
C GLU A 296 4.84 -4.53 -3.89
N LEU A 297 6.00 -4.28 -3.27
CA LEU A 297 6.83 -5.28 -2.63
C LEU A 297 6.54 -5.25 -1.12
N CYS A 298 5.65 -6.13 -0.68
CA CYS A 298 5.25 -6.31 0.71
C CYS A 298 6.20 -7.31 1.39
N ASN A 299 6.82 -6.89 2.50
CA ASN A 299 7.66 -7.77 3.32
C ASN A 299 6.84 -8.73 4.19
N THR A 300 5.53 -8.49 4.30
CA THR A 300 4.58 -9.45 4.86
C THR A 300 4.13 -10.39 3.75
N ALA A 301 4.23 -11.70 3.99
CA ALA A 301 3.26 -12.58 3.38
C ALA A 301 1.92 -12.21 4.02
N LEU A 302 0.92 -11.80 3.22
CA LEU A 302 -0.45 -12.00 3.67
C LEU A 302 -0.54 -13.47 4.06
N ALA A 303 -0.90 -13.75 5.31
CA ALA A 303 -1.12 -15.12 5.75
C ALA A 303 -2.05 -15.76 4.72
N ALA A 304 -1.56 -16.82 4.06
CA ALA A 304 -2.46 -17.64 3.27
C ALA A 304 -3.61 -18.02 4.21
N PRO A 305 -4.89 -17.91 3.78
CA PRO A 305 -6.00 -18.38 4.60
C PRO A 305 -5.66 -19.78 5.07
N ASP A 306 -5.71 -20.02 6.38
CA ASP A 306 -5.21 -21.26 7.02
C ASP A 306 -5.49 -22.45 6.10
N GLU A 307 -4.43 -23.14 5.65
CA GLU A 307 -4.61 -24.31 4.77
C GLU A 307 -5.66 -25.20 5.44
N PRO A 308 -6.79 -25.49 4.76
CA PRO A 308 -7.87 -26.19 5.42
C PRO A 308 -7.33 -27.47 6.04
N THR A 309 -7.54 -27.65 7.34
CA THR A 309 -7.05 -28.84 8.08
C THR A 309 -7.72 -30.14 7.62
N GLN A 310 -8.66 -30.04 6.68
CA GLN A 310 -9.17 -31.09 5.81
C GLN A 310 -8.22 -31.27 4.61
N PRO A 311 -7.67 -32.47 4.34
CA PRO A 311 -6.91 -32.69 3.11
C PRO A 311 -7.77 -32.30 1.89
N CYS A 312 -7.34 -31.27 1.17
CA CYS A 312 -8.06 -30.71 0.04
C CYS A 312 -7.97 -31.64 -1.18
N HIS A 313 -8.74 -32.74 -1.14
CA HIS A 313 -8.94 -33.59 -2.29
C HIS A 313 -9.72 -32.81 -3.36
N ASN A 314 -9.11 -32.63 -4.53
CA ASN A 314 -9.82 -32.09 -5.68
C ASN A 314 -11.04 -32.98 -5.99
N ARG A 315 -12.25 -32.46 -5.76
CA ARG A 315 -13.51 -33.15 -6.03
C ARG A 315 -13.88 -33.14 -7.51
N ILE A 316 -13.23 -32.30 -8.32
CA ILE A 316 -13.42 -32.25 -9.78
C ILE A 316 -12.72 -33.48 -10.38
N SER A 317 -13.51 -34.51 -10.67
CA SER A 317 -13.04 -35.66 -11.43
C SER A 317 -12.65 -35.25 -12.85
N ASN A 318 -11.57 -35.83 -13.38
CA ASN A 318 -11.01 -35.49 -14.70
C ASN A 318 -10.62 -34.00 -14.86
N ASN A 319 -10.09 -33.36 -13.82
CA ASN A 319 -9.60 -31.97 -13.88
C ASN A 319 -8.41 -31.78 -14.86
N GLY A 320 -7.70 -32.86 -15.21
CA GLY A 320 -6.65 -32.86 -16.24
C GLY A 320 -7.14 -33.20 -17.65
N PHE A 321 -8.41 -33.55 -17.86
CA PHE A 321 -9.00 -33.86 -19.17
C PHE A 321 -8.41 -35.08 -19.92
N GLU A 322 -7.68 -35.95 -19.21
CA GLU A 322 -6.91 -37.08 -19.76
C GLU A 322 -7.76 -38.27 -20.25
N PHE A 323 -9.02 -38.37 -19.83
CA PHE A 323 -9.95 -39.39 -20.32
C PHE A 323 -11.30 -38.81 -20.76
N ASN A 324 -12.11 -39.60 -21.46
CA ASN A 324 -13.47 -39.21 -21.84
C ASN A 324 -14.42 -39.48 -20.66
N GLY A 325 -14.84 -38.44 -19.93
CA GLY A 325 -15.79 -38.60 -18.83
C GLY A 325 -15.73 -37.48 -17.78
N SER A 326 -16.58 -37.59 -16.76
CA SER A 326 -16.73 -36.66 -15.63
C SER A 326 -17.24 -35.24 -15.95
N TRP A 327 -17.07 -34.76 -17.19
CA TRP A 327 -17.61 -33.50 -17.68
C TRP A 327 -18.81 -33.75 -18.60
N VAL A 328 -19.94 -33.10 -18.32
CA VAL A 328 -21.07 -33.06 -19.24
C VAL A 328 -20.76 -32.01 -20.31
N ILE A 329 -20.69 -32.44 -21.57
CA ILE A 329 -20.54 -31.56 -22.72
C ILE A 329 -21.94 -31.43 -23.36
N PRO A 330 -22.58 -30.24 -23.32
CA PRO A 330 -23.84 -30.03 -24.02
C PRO A 330 -23.65 -30.20 -25.53
N GLY A 331 -24.63 -30.83 -26.19
CA GLY A 331 -24.66 -30.90 -27.65
C GLY A 331 -25.07 -29.56 -28.25
N THR A 332 -24.09 -28.74 -28.64
CA THR A 332 -24.29 -27.53 -29.45
C THR A 332 -23.89 -27.81 -30.90
N ALA A 333 -24.04 -26.82 -31.80
CA ALA A 333 -23.55 -26.93 -33.18
C ALA A 333 -22.01 -27.12 -33.24
N TYR A 334 -21.29 -26.59 -32.24
CA TYR A 334 -19.84 -26.68 -32.11
C TYR A 334 -19.46 -27.13 -30.69
N PRO A 335 -19.65 -28.42 -30.36
CA PRO A 335 -19.49 -28.89 -28.99
C PRO A 335 -18.03 -28.77 -28.54
N ALA A 336 -17.85 -28.48 -27.26
CA ALA A 336 -16.56 -28.63 -26.59
C ALA A 336 -16.06 -30.09 -26.73
N GLY A 337 -14.78 -30.32 -26.53
CA GLY A 337 -14.24 -31.67 -26.64
C GLY A 337 -12.80 -31.78 -26.20
N TYR A 338 -12.41 -32.99 -25.81
CA TYR A 338 -11.04 -33.28 -25.44
C TYR A 338 -10.10 -33.14 -26.64
N SER A 339 -8.94 -32.52 -26.42
CA SER A 339 -7.95 -32.18 -27.44
C SER A 339 -6.57 -32.62 -26.98
N THR A 340 -5.77 -33.16 -27.89
CA THR A 340 -4.32 -33.40 -27.73
C THR A 340 -3.49 -32.32 -28.42
N ARG A 341 -4.12 -31.33 -29.06
CA ARG A 341 -3.47 -30.36 -29.95
C ARG A 341 -2.66 -29.28 -29.22
N PHE A 342 -3.05 -28.98 -27.97
CA PHE A 342 -2.36 -28.03 -27.10
C PHE A 342 -2.24 -28.65 -25.71
N ASN A 343 -1.01 -28.81 -25.23
CA ASN A 343 -0.69 -29.42 -23.94
C ASN A 343 0.09 -28.41 -23.09
N ASN A 344 -0.56 -27.81 -22.10
CA ASN A 344 0.01 -26.80 -21.21
C ASN A 344 -0.15 -27.14 -19.72
N THR A 345 -0.43 -28.41 -19.38
CA THR A 345 -0.53 -28.87 -17.99
C THR A 345 0.76 -29.57 -17.55
N VAL A 346 1.13 -29.38 -16.28
CA VAL A 346 2.29 -30.04 -15.67
C VAL A 346 1.96 -31.52 -15.45
N GLY A 347 2.19 -32.34 -16.48
CA GLY A 347 2.05 -33.80 -16.44
C GLY A 347 0.89 -34.42 -17.23
N GLY A 348 0.17 -33.65 -18.06
CA GLY A 348 -0.91 -34.15 -18.92
C GLY A 348 -0.49 -34.46 -20.36
N THR A 349 -1.44 -34.98 -21.14
CA THR A 349 -1.39 -35.14 -22.61
C THR A 349 -2.57 -34.48 -23.32
N ARG A 350 -3.58 -34.02 -22.57
CA ARG A 350 -4.87 -33.54 -23.10
C ARG A 350 -5.33 -32.26 -22.42
N SER A 351 -6.24 -31.56 -23.10
CA SER A 351 -6.93 -30.36 -22.62
C SER A 351 -8.40 -30.40 -23.06
N MET A 352 -9.26 -29.62 -22.39
CA MET A 352 -10.61 -29.36 -22.90
C MET A 352 -10.55 -28.21 -23.91
N ARG A 353 -10.91 -28.47 -25.16
CA ARG A 353 -11.20 -27.43 -26.14
C ARG A 353 -12.64 -26.97 -25.94
N THR A 354 -12.82 -25.67 -25.74
CA THR A 354 -14.09 -24.95 -25.94
C THR A 354 -14.01 -24.12 -27.23
N GLY A 355 -15.15 -23.82 -27.86
CA GLY A 355 -15.21 -22.98 -29.06
C GLY A 355 -14.89 -23.66 -30.40
N ILE A 356 -14.95 -22.86 -31.46
CA ILE A 356 -14.85 -23.27 -32.87
C ILE A 356 -13.37 -23.22 -33.33
N ILE A 357 -12.82 -24.35 -33.79
CA ILE A 357 -11.42 -24.43 -34.26
C ILE A 357 -11.25 -23.87 -35.68
N TYR A 358 -12.34 -23.83 -36.45
CA TYR A 358 -12.36 -23.46 -37.86
C TYR A 358 -13.10 -22.14 -38.01
N THR A 359 -12.37 -21.04 -38.22
CA THR A 359 -12.92 -19.69 -38.38
C THR A 359 -13.94 -19.58 -39.52
N SER A 360 -13.84 -20.46 -40.52
CA SER A 360 -14.84 -20.60 -41.61
C SER A 360 -16.24 -21.06 -41.16
N ALA A 361 -16.42 -21.38 -39.88
CA ALA A 361 -17.69 -21.82 -39.29
C ALA A 361 -18.17 -20.89 -38.17
N ASP A 362 -17.60 -19.69 -38.04
CA ASP A 362 -17.95 -18.73 -37.01
C ASP A 362 -19.42 -18.29 -37.13
N THR A 363 -20.25 -18.85 -36.25
CA THR A 363 -21.70 -18.70 -36.19
C THR A 363 -22.15 -18.90 -34.74
N TYR A 364 -23.28 -18.30 -34.36
CA TYR A 364 -23.80 -18.37 -32.98
C TYR A 364 -23.93 -19.81 -32.47
N SER A 365 -23.32 -20.09 -31.31
CA SER A 365 -23.41 -21.36 -30.57
C SER A 365 -24.62 -21.41 -29.64
#